data_AF-A0A6J5GWT2-F1
#
_entry.id   AF-A0A6J5GWT2-F1
#
_cell.length_a   1.000
_cell.length_b   1.000
_cell.length_c   1.000
_cell.angle_alpha   90.00
_cell.angle_beta   90.00
_cell.angle_gamma   90.00
#
_symmetry.space_group_name_H-M   'P 1'
#
loop_
_entity.id
_entity.type
_entity.pdbx_description
1 polymer ?
#
loop_
_entity_poly.entity_id
_entity_poly.type
_entity_poly.pdbx_seq_one_letter_code
_entity_poly.pdbx_strand_id
1 'polypeptide(L)'
;MDRFAHYRGWSIDVAPVLVGTLFRSSAIVERLLDGERFIFSDLGDRSTRDDAHERVLEWTKRWIDNNYRNEPVLANGAQHRVTDCGS
;
A
#
# COMPACT_ATOMS: atom_id res chain seq x y z
N MET A 1 7.20 -7.95 10.68
CA MET A 1 6.17 -7.36 9.81
C MET A 1 6.86 -6.43 8.84
N ASP A 2 6.64 -6.63 7.54
CA ASP A 2 7.19 -5.75 6.53
C ASP A 2 6.30 -4.53 6.38
N ARG A 3 6.91 -3.34 6.40
CA ARG A 3 6.22 -2.07 6.17
C ARG A 3 5.65 -2.00 4.75
N PHE A 4 6.32 -2.62 3.78
CA PHE A 4 5.95 -2.58 2.38
C PHE A 4 5.40 -3.92 1.93
N ALA A 5 4.31 -3.90 1.17
CA ALA A 5 3.72 -5.07 0.53
C ALA A 5 3.37 -4.77 -0.94
N HIS A 6 3.50 -5.76 -1.80
CA HIS A 6 3.04 -5.67 -3.19
C HIS A 6 1.79 -6.52 -3.40
N TYR A 7 0.80 -5.97 -4.09
CA TYR A 7 -0.44 -6.67 -4.39
C TYR A 7 -1.02 -6.22 -5.73
N ARG A 8 -1.16 -7.16 -6.69
CA ARG A 8 -1.80 -6.93 -8.01
C ARG A 8 -1.30 -5.69 -8.77
N GLY A 9 0.02 -5.46 -8.79
CA GLY A 9 0.61 -4.29 -9.46
C GLY A 9 0.56 -2.99 -8.63
N TRP A 10 0.15 -3.07 -7.37
CA TRP A 10 0.20 -1.97 -6.42
C TRP A 10 1.31 -2.18 -5.39
N SER A 11 1.93 -1.08 -4.97
CA SER A 11 2.75 -0.98 -3.77
C SER A 11 1.89 -0.45 -2.62
N ILE A 12 2.02 -1.06 -1.44
CA ILE A 12 1.31 -0.69 -0.22
C ILE A 12 2.36 -0.42 0.84
N ASP A 13 2.50 0.84 1.24
CA ASP A 13 3.26 1.26 2.43
C ASP A 13 2.29 1.32 3.62
N VAL A 14 2.39 0.32 4.49
CA VAL A 14 1.62 0.22 5.72
C VAL A 14 2.30 1.05 6.81
N ALA A 15 1.66 2.15 7.20
CA ALA A 15 2.22 3.12 8.12
C ALA A 15 1.23 3.43 9.26
N PRO A 16 1.05 2.54 10.26
CA PRO A 16 0.24 2.85 11.43
C PRO A 16 0.80 4.06 12.18
N VAL A 17 -0.07 4.96 12.63
CA VAL A 17 0.29 6.20 13.35
C VAL A 17 -0.16 6.10 14.80
N LEU A 18 0.71 6.44 15.76
CA LEU A 18 0.33 6.52 17.17
C LEU A 18 -0.52 7.78 17.43
N VAL A 19 -1.72 7.59 17.97
CA VAL A 19 -2.67 8.65 18.33
C VAL A 19 -3.07 8.43 19.78
N GLY A 20 -2.48 9.21 20.70
CA GLY A 20 -2.60 8.97 22.13
C GLY A 20 -1.98 7.62 22.51
N THR A 21 -2.80 6.69 23.01
CA THR A 21 -2.39 5.31 23.36
C THR A 21 -2.79 4.26 22.33
N LEU A 22 -3.41 4.67 21.21
CA LEU A 22 -3.90 3.76 20.16
C LEU A 22 -3.09 3.94 18.88
N PHE A 23 -3.08 2.90 18.06
CA PHE A 23 -2.49 2.89 16.72
C PHE A 23 -3.60 3.05 15.67
N ARG A 24 -3.55 4.15 14.95
CA ARG A 24 -4.41 4.42 13.80
C ARG A 24 -3.92 3.68 12.58
N SER A 25 -4.83 2.94 11.95
CA SER A 25 -4.58 2.23 10.70
C SER A 25 -4.45 3.22 9.55
N SER A 26 -3.30 3.24 8.89
CA SER A 26 -3.06 4.09 7.72
C SER A 26 -2.10 3.45 6.72
N ALA A 27 -2.32 3.75 5.44
CA ALA A 27 -1.54 3.20 4.34
C ALA A 27 -1.42 4.21 3.19
N ILE A 28 -0.28 4.17 2.50
CA ILE A 28 -0.07 4.83 1.22
C ILE A 28 -0.04 3.73 0.16
N VAL A 29 -0.82 3.90 -0.89
CA VAL A 29 -1.04 2.87 -1.92
C VAL A 29 -0.74 3.49 -3.27
N GLU A 30 0.17 2.88 -4.03
CA GLU A 30 0.64 3.42 -5.30
C GLU A 30 0.55 2.36 -6.40
N ARG A 31 -0.07 2.69 -7.53
CA ARG A 31 -0.11 1.83 -8.71
C ARG A 31 1.22 1.94 -9.43
N LEU A 32 1.89 0.81 -9.62
CA LEU A 32 3.24 0.78 -10.19
C LEU A 32 3.29 1.13 -11.68
N LEU A 33 2.17 1.01 -12.39
CA LEU A 33 2.12 1.22 -13.84
C LEU A 33 2.19 2.71 -14.21
N ASP A 34 1.42 3.55 -13.52
CA ASP A 34 1.20 4.95 -13.87
C ASP A 34 1.46 5.91 -12.70
N GLY A 35 1.83 5.40 -11.53
CA GLY A 35 2.13 6.19 -10.35
C GLY A 35 0.89 6.75 -9.64
N GLU A 36 -0.31 6.26 -9.95
CA GLU A 36 -1.53 6.69 -9.26
C GLU A 36 -1.41 6.39 -7.75
N ARG A 37 -1.60 7.40 -6.91
CA ARG A 37 -1.32 7.31 -5.47
C ARG A 37 -2.52 7.69 -4.62
N PHE A 38 -2.83 6.84 -3.64
CA PHE A 38 -3.86 7.03 -2.64
C PHE A 38 -3.26 7.05 -1.23
N ILE A 39 -3.82 7.87 -0.36
CA ILE A 39 -3.45 7.94 1.06
C ILE A 39 -4.71 7.64 1.86
N PHE A 40 -4.65 6.58 2.65
CA PHE A 40 -5.68 6.21 3.61
C PHE A 40 -5.19 6.56 5.00
N SER A 41 -5.71 7.65 5.54
CA SER A 41 -5.46 8.10 6.91
C SER A 41 -6.78 7.98 7.66
N ASP A 42 -6.87 7.08 8.64
CA ASP A 42 -8.06 6.80 9.47
C ASP A 42 -8.94 5.62 9.03
N LEU A 43 -8.35 4.42 8.98
CA LEU A 43 -9.08 3.16 8.81
C LEU A 43 -9.46 2.51 10.15
N GLY A 44 -9.41 3.29 11.23
CA GLY A 44 -9.75 2.91 12.59
C GLY A 44 -8.55 2.73 13.51
N ASP A 45 -8.82 2.93 14.80
CA ASP A 45 -7.84 2.87 15.88
C ASP A 45 -7.80 1.47 16.53
N ARG A 46 -6.60 0.99 16.85
CA ARG A 46 -6.33 -0.33 17.42
C ARG A 46 -5.40 -0.23 18.63
N SER A 47 -5.50 -1.21 19.54
CA SER A 47 -4.67 -1.22 20.76
C SER A 47 -3.21 -1.57 20.49
N THR A 48 -2.92 -2.30 19.41
CA THR A 48 -1.57 -2.71 19.05
C THR A 48 -1.21 -2.22 17.64
N ARG A 49 0.08 -2.02 17.41
CA ARG A 49 0.62 -1.65 16.09
C ARG A 49 0.40 -2.76 15.07
N ASP A 50 0.50 -4.01 15.52
CA ASP A 50 0.38 -5.19 14.68
C ASP A 50 -1.06 -5.36 14.18
N ASP A 51 -2.06 -5.18 15.05
CA ASP A 51 -3.47 -5.21 14.65
C ASP A 51 -3.80 -4.09 13.64
N ALA A 52 -3.24 -2.88 13.86
CA ALA A 52 -3.43 -1.76 12.92
C ALA A 52 -2.77 -2.06 11.57
N HIS A 53 -1.60 -2.70 11.57
CA HIS A 53 -0.88 -3.11 10.36
C HIS A 53 -1.68 -4.16 9.57
N GLU A 54 -2.09 -5.26 10.21
CA GLU A 54 -2.83 -6.33 9.54
C GLU A 54 -4.16 -5.84 8.99
N ARG A 55 -4.87 -5.04 9.80
CA ARG A 55 -6.18 -4.51 9.41
C ARG A 55 -6.07 -3.61 8.19
N VAL A 56 -5.07 -2.71 8.15
CA VAL A 56 -4.92 -1.79 7.02
C VAL A 56 -4.50 -2.55 5.76
N LEU A 57 -3.61 -3.53 5.88
CA LEU A 57 -3.18 -4.35 4.76
C LEU A 57 -4.34 -5.15 4.15
N GLU A 58 -5.16 -5.80 4.99
CA GLU A 58 -6.34 -6.55 4.57
C GLU A 58 -7.37 -5.63 3.90
N TRP A 59 -7.65 -4.47 4.51
CA TRP A 59 -8.58 -3.50 3.95
C TRP A 59 -8.11 -2.99 2.59
N THR A 60 -6.83 -2.64 2.46
CA THR A 60 -6.26 -2.14 1.20
C THR A 60 -6.36 -3.18 0.09
N LYS A 61 -6.05 -4.46 0.37
CA LYS A 61 -6.22 -5.54 -0.62
C LYS A 61 -7.66 -5.65 -1.11
N ARG A 62 -8.63 -5.59 -0.19
CA ARG A 62 -10.06 -5.58 -0.54
C ARG A 62 -10.46 -4.35 -1.34
N TRP A 63 -9.93 -3.18 -1.01
CA TRP A 63 -10.18 -1.96 -1.76
C TRP A 63 -9.65 -2.09 -3.20
N ILE A 64 -8.43 -2.62 -3.39
CA ILE A 64 -7.89 -2.91 -4.72
C ILE A 64 -8.79 -3.91 -5.47
N ASP A 65 -9.16 -5.01 -4.82
CA ASP A 65 -10.02 -6.03 -5.43
C ASP A 65 -11.39 -5.50 -5.83
N ASN A 66 -11.97 -4.58 -5.06
CA ASN A 66 -13.29 -4.02 -5.32
C ASN A 66 -13.28 -2.97 -6.43
N ASN A 67 -12.21 -2.19 -6.57
CA ASN A 67 -12.15 -1.08 -7.52
C ASN A 67 -11.42 -1.43 -8.82
N TYR A 68 -10.50 -2.39 -8.79
CA TYR A 68 -9.59 -2.69 -9.91
C TYR A 68 -9.57 -4.19 -10.26
N ARG A 69 -10.66 -4.92 -9.97
CA ARG A 69 -10.80 -6.38 -10.14
C ARG A 69 -10.35 -6.91 -11.50
N ASN A 70 -10.59 -6.14 -12.56
CA ASN A 70 -10.44 -6.56 -13.96
C ASN A 70 -9.24 -5.91 -14.65
N GLU A 71 -8.38 -5.19 -13.93
CA GLU A 71 -7.17 -4.65 -14.55
C GLU A 71 -6.17 -5.78 -14.81
N PRO A 72 -5.51 -5.79 -15.99
CA PRO A 72 -4.51 -6.80 -16.28
C PRO A 72 -3.40 -6.72 -15.23
N VAL A 73 -3.22 -7.80 -14.47
CA VAL A 73 -2.05 -7.97 -13.61
C VAL A 73 -0.85 -7.99 -14.53
N LEU A 74 -0.10 -6.89 -14.57
CA LEU A 74 1.12 -6.83 -15.34
C LEU A 74 2.08 -7.87 -14.76
N ALA A 75 2.22 -8.97 -15.49
CA ALA A 75 3.23 -9.98 -15.20
C ALA A 75 4.60 -9.33 -15.39
N ASN A 76 5.40 -9.41 -14.33
CA ASN A 76 6.86 -9.24 -14.28
C ASN A 76 7.41 -7.81 -14.28
N GLY A 77 8.04 -7.47 -13.15
CA GLY A 77 9.45 -7.14 -13.13
C GLY A 77 9.92 -5.99 -14.03
N ALA A 78 9.57 -4.76 -13.68
CA ALA A 78 10.42 -3.61 -14.01
C ALA A 78 11.22 -3.21 -12.77
N GLN A 79 12.18 -4.07 -12.40
CA GLN A 79 13.39 -3.57 -11.74
C GLN A 79 14.10 -2.67 -12.75
N HIS A 80 14.59 -1.52 -12.28
CA HIS A 80 15.62 -0.71 -12.93
C HIS A 80 15.21 -0.01 -14.25
N ARG A 81 14.70 1.22 -14.13
CA ARG A 81 15.10 2.28 -15.09
C ARG A 81 16.27 3.02 -14.47
N VAL A 82 17.50 2.58 -14.81
CA VAL A 82 18.64 3.51 -14.81
C VAL A 82 18.28 4.59 -15.82
N THR A 83 18.18 5.82 -15.34
CA THR A 83 18.19 7.00 -16.19
C THR A 83 19.57 7.09 -16.81
N ASP A 84 19.70 6.62 -18.06
CA ASP A 84 20.85 6.96 -18.87
C ASP A 84 20.67 8.41 -19.33
N CYS A 85 21.29 9.32 -18.59
CA CYS A 85 21.45 10.72 -18.96
C CYS A 85 22.95 10.96 -19.15
N GLY A 86 23.38 11.18 -20.40
CA GLY A 86 24.69 11.79 -20.66
C GLY A 86 25.34 11.38 -21.96
N SER A 87 24.92 12.07 -23.03
CA SER A 87 25.68 12.56 -24.21
C SER A 87 26.89 11.78 -24.74
#